data_AF-A0A7Y2DPX0-F1
#
_entry.id   AF-A0A7Y2DPX0-F1
#
_cell.length_a   1.000
_cell.length_b   1.000
_cell.length_c   1.000
_cell.angle_alpha   90.00
_cell.angle_beta   90.00
_cell.angle_gamma   90.00
#
_symmetry.space_group_name_H-M   'P 1'
#
loop_
_entity.id
_entity.type
_entity.pdbx_description
1 polymer ?
#
loop_
_entity_poly.entity_id
_entity_poly.type
_entity_poly.pdbx_seq_one_letter_code
_entity_poly.pdbx_strand_id
1 'polypeptide(L)'
;MPSLETVRSFLAEETGLAVVSTVRSDGSILSSVVNCGVIDHPVSGEPRVALVSRGGAARLGHIRKGSQVTATARRGWKWVSVAGPAELIGPDDNTNQLDQDRIRVLLRDIFTAAGGTHDDWEEYDRAMRDEGRTAVLIEPKRILGRA
;
A
#
# COMPACT_ATOMS: atom_id res chain seq x y z
N MET A 1 -3.25 -15.51 -17.18
CA MET A 1 -2.72 -14.13 -17.03
C MET A 1 -2.61 -13.84 -15.54
N PRO A 2 -1.62 -13.07 -15.07
CA PRO A 2 -1.48 -12.76 -13.64
C PRO A 2 -2.74 -12.10 -13.09
N SER A 3 -3.14 -12.50 -11.89
CA SER A 3 -4.32 -12.02 -11.17
C SER A 3 -3.94 -11.42 -9.81
N LEU A 4 -4.91 -10.86 -9.08
CA LEU A 4 -4.70 -10.46 -7.69
C LEU A 4 -4.29 -11.63 -6.78
N GLU A 5 -4.75 -12.84 -7.10
CA GLU A 5 -4.33 -14.05 -6.38
C GLU A 5 -2.84 -14.35 -6.64
N THR A 6 -2.36 -14.15 -7.88
CA THR A 6 -0.93 -14.20 -8.19
C THR A 6 -0.16 -13.15 -7.39
N VAL A 7 -0.67 -11.93 -7.28
CA VAL A 7 -0.06 -10.86 -6.46
C VAL A 7 0.02 -11.28 -4.99
N ARG A 8 -1.07 -11.79 -4.42
CA ARG A 8 -1.14 -12.25 -3.02
C ARG A 8 -0.11 -13.37 -2.76
N SER A 9 -0.03 -14.35 -3.65
CA SER A 9 0.93 -15.45 -3.56
C SER A 9 2.38 -14.95 -3.56
N PHE A 10 2.71 -14.08 -4.53
CA PHE A 10 4.04 -13.49 -4.59
C PHE A 10 4.36 -12.72 -3.31
N LEU A 11 3.49 -11.82 -2.85
CA LEU A 11 3.72 -11.03 -1.63
C LEU A 11 3.97 -11.92 -0.40
N ALA A 12 3.20 -13.00 -0.24
CA ALA A 12 3.31 -13.91 0.91
C ALA A 12 4.69 -14.60 1.02
N GLU A 13 5.37 -14.87 -0.10
CA GLU A 13 6.67 -15.58 -0.11
C GLU A 13 7.84 -14.80 0.52
N GLU A 14 7.74 -13.47 0.72
CA GLU A 14 8.81 -12.65 1.31
C GLU A 14 8.19 -11.52 2.14
N THR A 15 7.26 -11.88 3.05
CA THR A 15 6.64 -10.95 4.01
C THR A 15 6.17 -9.63 3.38
N GLY A 16 5.46 -9.71 2.26
CA GLY A 16 4.91 -8.54 1.56
C GLY A 16 5.92 -7.69 0.80
N LEU A 17 7.20 -8.07 0.72
CA LEU A 17 8.24 -7.23 0.12
C LEU A 17 7.96 -6.92 -1.35
N ALA A 18 7.94 -5.63 -1.67
CA ALA A 18 7.71 -5.12 -3.02
C ALA A 18 8.50 -3.83 -3.26
N VAL A 19 8.73 -3.52 -4.54
CA VAL A 19 9.16 -2.20 -5.00
C VAL A 19 7.94 -1.42 -5.41
N VAL A 20 7.75 -0.23 -4.86
CA VAL A 20 6.70 0.70 -5.28
C VAL A 20 7.32 1.91 -5.98
N SER A 21 6.69 2.30 -7.08
CA SER A 21 7.11 3.42 -7.92
C SER A 21 5.98 4.45 -8.07
N THR A 22 6.36 5.73 -8.03
CA THR A 22 5.47 6.89 -8.25
C THR A 22 6.11 7.88 -9.21
N VAL A 23 5.31 8.68 -9.89
CA VAL A 23 5.74 9.67 -10.87
C VAL A 23 5.78 11.05 -10.20
N ARG A 24 6.91 11.73 -10.33
CA ARG A 24 7.10 13.11 -9.86
C ARG A 24 6.47 14.10 -10.83
N SER A 25 6.31 15.35 -10.41
CA SER A 25 5.76 16.41 -11.26
C SER A 25 6.62 16.74 -12.49
N ASP A 26 7.91 16.44 -12.45
CA ASP A 26 8.84 16.57 -13.59
C ASP A 26 8.86 15.35 -14.51
N GLY A 27 8.00 14.35 -14.26
CA GLY A 27 7.93 13.09 -15.01
C GLY A 27 8.96 12.04 -14.60
N SER A 28 9.91 12.36 -13.72
CA SER A 28 10.87 11.38 -13.20
C SER A 28 10.19 10.38 -12.25
N ILE A 29 10.81 9.21 -12.05
CA ILE A 29 10.24 8.13 -11.23
C ILE A 29 10.95 8.05 -9.88
N LEU A 30 10.19 7.98 -8.80
CA LEU A 30 10.68 7.58 -7.48
C LEU A 30 10.34 6.11 -7.28
N SER A 31 11.35 5.27 -7.09
CA SER A 31 11.20 3.88 -6.68
C SER A 31 11.77 3.65 -5.28
N SER A 32 11.18 2.70 -4.56
CA SER A 32 11.45 2.49 -3.14
C SER A 32 10.89 1.14 -2.71
N VAL A 33 11.47 0.56 -1.66
CA VAL A 33 11.04 -0.73 -1.12
C VAL A 33 10.01 -0.52 -0.01
N VAL A 34 9.00 -1.38 0.02
CA VAL A 34 7.89 -1.38 0.98
C VAL A 34 7.45 -2.81 1.26
N ASN A 35 6.67 -2.99 2.33
CA ASN A 35 5.84 -4.17 2.50
C ASN A 35 4.41 -3.82 2.06
N CYS A 36 3.82 -4.68 1.23
CA CYS A 36 2.47 -4.56 0.72
C CYS A 36 1.64 -5.79 1.11
N GLY A 37 0.34 -5.59 1.27
CA GLY A 37 -0.66 -6.64 1.42
C GLY A 37 -1.82 -6.45 0.45
N VAL A 38 -2.61 -7.51 0.22
CA VAL A 38 -3.89 -7.40 -0.49
C VAL A 38 -5.02 -7.41 0.54
N ILE A 39 -5.78 -6.32 0.59
CA ILE A 39 -6.93 -6.13 1.50
C ILE A 39 -8.16 -5.66 0.71
N ASP A 40 -9.32 -5.72 1.32
CA ASP A 40 -10.52 -5.08 0.77
C ASP A 40 -10.59 -3.62 1.20
N HIS A 41 -11.06 -2.75 0.32
CA HIS A 41 -11.24 -1.35 0.60
C HIS A 41 -12.26 -1.17 1.75
N PRO A 42 -11.97 -0.38 2.79
CA PRO A 42 -12.77 -0.34 4.03
C PRO A 42 -14.19 0.22 3.84
N VAL A 43 -14.47 0.88 2.71
CA VAL A 43 -15.80 1.42 2.35
C VAL A 43 -16.43 0.64 1.19
N SER A 44 -15.82 0.63 0.00
CA SER A 44 -16.39 -0.06 -1.17
C SER A 44 -16.31 -1.59 -1.16
N GLY A 45 -15.46 -2.19 -0.32
CA GLY A 45 -15.20 -3.65 -0.31
C GLY A 45 -14.42 -4.16 -1.52
N GLU A 46 -13.98 -3.29 -2.43
CA GLU A 46 -13.20 -3.71 -3.60
C GLU A 46 -11.74 -4.02 -3.21
N PRO A 47 -11.12 -5.04 -3.81
CA PRO A 47 -9.76 -5.43 -3.44
C PRO A 47 -8.73 -4.37 -3.87
N ARG A 48 -7.78 -4.09 -2.97
CA ARG A 48 -6.68 -3.14 -3.14
C ARG A 48 -5.35 -3.82 -2.83
N VAL A 49 -4.29 -3.34 -3.49
CA VAL A 49 -2.92 -3.60 -3.01
C VAL A 49 -2.52 -2.42 -2.14
N ALA A 50 -2.26 -2.69 -0.86
CA ALA A 50 -2.13 -1.69 0.16
C ALA A 50 -0.76 -1.72 0.82
N LEU A 51 -0.29 -0.55 1.25
CA LEU A 51 0.92 -0.38 2.06
C LEU A 51 0.71 0.77 3.04
N VAL A 52 1.51 0.79 4.11
CA VAL A 52 1.57 1.91 5.05
C VAL A 52 2.83 2.72 4.78
N SER A 53 2.69 4.04 4.64
CA SER A 53 3.79 4.97 4.43
C SER A 53 3.89 5.96 5.60
N ARG A 54 5.11 6.44 5.90
CA ARG A 54 5.30 7.61 6.80
C ARG A 54 4.70 8.86 6.18
N GLY A 55 4.11 9.74 7.01
CA GLY A 55 3.45 10.97 6.55
C GLY A 55 4.36 11.92 5.77
N GLY A 56 5.65 11.97 6.13
CA GLY A 56 6.66 12.77 5.42
C GLY A 56 7.23 12.13 4.13
N ALA A 57 6.74 10.97 3.69
CA ALA A 57 7.30 10.30 2.52
C ALA A 57 6.93 11.03 1.22
N ALA A 58 7.94 11.29 0.37
CA ALA A 58 7.76 11.98 -0.91
C ALA A 58 6.66 11.37 -1.80
N ARG A 59 6.49 10.04 -1.77
CA ARG A 59 5.44 9.34 -2.54
C ARG A 59 4.04 9.87 -2.27
N LEU A 60 3.75 10.28 -1.03
CA LEU A 60 2.42 10.74 -0.64
C LEU A 60 2.08 12.04 -1.36
N GLY A 61 3.05 12.96 -1.42
CA GLY A 61 2.94 14.19 -2.21
C GLY A 61 2.74 13.93 -3.70
N HIS A 62 3.36 12.89 -4.26
CA HIS A 62 3.14 12.51 -5.67
C HIS A 62 1.71 12.00 -5.88
N ILE A 63 1.24 11.11 -5.00
CA ILE A 63 -0.10 10.51 -5.08
C ILE A 63 -1.19 11.57 -4.92
N ARG A 64 -1.05 12.52 -3.97
CA ARG A 64 -1.97 13.65 -3.81
C ARG A 64 -2.09 14.52 -5.06
N LYS A 65 -1.05 14.56 -5.89
CA LYS A 65 -1.05 15.26 -7.20
C LYS A 65 -1.59 14.39 -8.36
N GLY A 66 -2.11 13.20 -8.08
CA GLY A 66 -2.68 12.29 -9.08
C GLY A 66 -1.68 11.31 -9.70
N SER A 67 -0.52 11.08 -9.07
CA SER A 67 0.44 10.09 -9.56
C SER A 67 -0.19 8.70 -9.69
N GLN A 68 0.09 8.02 -10.80
CA GLN A 68 -0.08 6.57 -10.89
C GLN A 68 0.94 5.87 -9.97
N VAL A 69 0.56 4.71 -9.45
CA VAL A 69 1.39 3.89 -8.57
C VAL A 69 1.55 2.51 -9.18
N THR A 70 2.79 2.00 -9.20
CA THR A 70 3.08 0.62 -9.55
C THR A 70 3.74 -0.07 -8.37
N ALA A 71 3.23 -1.22 -7.94
CA ALA A 71 3.90 -2.08 -6.96
C ALA A 71 4.28 -3.41 -7.61
N THR A 72 5.54 -3.82 -7.44
CA THR A 72 6.13 -5.00 -8.07
C THR A 72 6.74 -5.92 -7.02
N ALA A 73 6.29 -7.17 -6.98
CA ALA A 73 6.88 -8.24 -6.18
C ALA A 73 7.66 -9.21 -7.10
N ARG A 74 8.85 -9.67 -6.68
CA ARG A 74 9.73 -10.49 -7.51
C ARG A 74 10.34 -11.69 -6.77
N ARG A 75 10.37 -12.85 -7.42
CA ARG A 75 10.95 -14.11 -6.92
C ARG A 75 11.96 -14.62 -7.95
N GLY A 76 13.24 -14.30 -7.73
CA GLY A 76 14.25 -14.43 -8.76
C GLY A 76 13.88 -13.65 -10.03
N TRP A 77 13.80 -14.35 -11.16
CA TRP A 77 13.38 -13.77 -12.46
C TRP A 77 11.87 -13.71 -12.67
N LYS A 78 11.08 -14.33 -11.79
CA LYS A 78 9.62 -14.25 -11.81
C LYS A 78 9.17 -12.98 -11.11
N TRP A 79 8.10 -12.37 -11.60
CA TRP A 79 7.58 -11.14 -11.01
C TRP A 79 6.12 -10.92 -11.36
N VAL A 80 5.46 -10.13 -10.52
CA VAL A 80 4.13 -9.59 -10.76
C VAL A 80 4.09 -8.14 -10.34
N SER A 81 3.46 -7.31 -11.17
CA SER A 81 3.26 -5.89 -10.93
C SER A 81 1.78 -5.55 -11.00
N VAL A 82 1.32 -4.76 -10.05
CA VAL A 82 0.04 -4.08 -10.07
C VAL A 82 0.28 -2.60 -10.36
N ALA A 83 -0.55 -2.00 -11.22
CA ALA A 83 -0.49 -0.58 -11.51
C ALA A 83 -1.89 0.05 -11.54
N GLY A 84 -2.01 1.27 -11.01
CA GLY A 84 -3.22 2.09 -11.08
C GLY A 84 -3.15 3.34 -10.21
N PRO A 85 -4.25 4.10 -10.10
CA PRO A 85 -4.35 5.19 -9.14
C PRO A 85 -4.31 4.65 -7.71
N ALA A 86 -3.95 5.51 -6.76
CA ALA A 86 -3.99 5.17 -5.34
C ALA A 86 -4.76 6.22 -4.55
N GLU A 87 -5.53 5.73 -3.58
CA GLU A 87 -6.17 6.56 -2.56
C GLU A 87 -5.27 6.64 -1.33
N LEU A 88 -5.31 7.79 -0.66
CA LEU A 88 -4.62 8.01 0.61
C LEU A 88 -5.63 8.17 1.73
N ILE A 89 -5.43 7.42 2.81
CA ILE A 89 -6.20 7.51 4.03
C ILE A 89 -5.22 7.73 5.17
N GLY A 90 -5.16 8.95 5.68
CA GLY A 90 -4.24 9.37 6.73
C GLY A 90 -4.62 10.74 7.29
N PRO A 91 -3.86 11.26 8.27
CA PRO A 91 -4.23 12.48 9.00
C PRO A 91 -4.38 13.74 8.14
N ASP A 92 -3.62 13.84 7.05
CA ASP A 92 -3.65 14.98 6.12
C ASP A 92 -4.62 14.79 4.95
N ASP A 93 -5.31 13.65 4.88
CA ASP A 93 -6.16 13.28 3.76
C ASP A 93 -7.63 13.45 4.13
N ASN A 94 -8.49 13.76 3.15
CA ASN A 94 -9.91 14.00 3.43
C ASN A 94 -10.63 12.67 3.69
N THR A 95 -10.58 12.19 4.93
CA THR A 95 -11.17 10.93 5.36
C THR A 95 -12.60 11.10 5.87
N ASN A 96 -13.43 11.95 5.24
CA ASN A 96 -14.83 12.16 5.65
C ASN A 96 -15.68 10.87 5.75
N GLN A 97 -15.17 9.74 5.25
CA GLN A 97 -15.81 8.42 5.27
C GLN A 97 -15.31 7.49 6.40
N LEU A 98 -14.23 7.84 7.10
CA LEU A 98 -13.59 7.01 8.12
C LEU A 98 -13.21 7.83 9.36
N ASP A 99 -13.71 7.42 10.52
CA ASP A 99 -13.25 7.94 11.80
C ASP A 99 -11.85 7.39 12.16
N GLN A 100 -11.27 7.93 13.24
CA GLN A 100 -9.93 7.58 13.70
C GLN A 100 -9.79 6.10 14.11
N ASP A 101 -10.85 5.48 14.64
CA ASP A 101 -10.81 4.08 15.04
C ASP A 101 -10.81 3.15 13.84
N ARG A 102 -11.56 3.48 12.78
CA ARG A 102 -11.54 2.73 11.52
C ARG A 102 -10.22 2.90 10.79
N ILE A 103 -9.59 4.08 10.83
CA ILE A 103 -8.25 4.28 10.27
C ILE A 103 -7.22 3.43 11.04
N ARG A 104 -7.29 3.41 12.36
CA ARG A 104 -6.44 2.57 13.22
C ARG A 104 -6.53 1.09 12.85
N VAL A 105 -7.75 0.56 12.71
CA VAL A 105 -7.98 -0.83 12.27
C VAL A 105 -7.42 -1.06 10.86
N LEU A 106 -7.68 -0.16 9.91
CA LEU A 106 -7.15 -0.25 8.54
C LEU A 106 -5.61 -0.36 8.53
N LEU A 107 -4.91 0.45 9.32
CA LEU A 107 -3.44 0.40 9.38
C LEU A 107 -2.93 -0.94 9.93
N ARG A 108 -3.65 -1.55 10.88
CA ARG A 108 -3.32 -2.90 11.39
C ARG A 108 -3.61 -3.98 10.35
N ASP A 109 -4.73 -3.88 9.63
CA ASP A 109 -5.10 -4.82 8.57
C ASP A 109 -4.06 -4.83 7.46
N ILE A 110 -3.60 -3.66 7.01
CA ILE A 110 -2.54 -3.54 6.01
C ILE A 110 -1.24 -4.15 6.51
N PHE A 111 -0.83 -3.84 7.75
CA PHE A 111 0.40 -4.38 8.34
C PHE A 111 0.38 -5.91 8.43
N THR A 112 -0.74 -6.47 8.91
CA THR A 112 -0.94 -7.92 9.00
C THR A 112 -0.96 -8.57 7.62
N ALA A 113 -1.68 -7.99 6.66
CA ALA A 113 -1.74 -8.47 5.27
C ALA A 113 -0.38 -8.38 4.56
N ALA A 114 0.49 -7.47 5.00
CA ALA A 114 1.86 -7.34 4.55
C ALA A 114 2.84 -8.28 5.29
N GLY A 115 2.35 -9.22 6.10
CA GLY A 115 3.17 -10.21 6.81
C GLY A 115 3.77 -9.71 8.13
N GLY A 116 3.34 -8.55 8.61
CA GLY A 116 3.72 -8.04 9.92
C GLY A 116 3.00 -8.75 11.07
N THR A 117 3.70 -8.91 12.20
CA THR A 117 3.14 -9.40 13.46
C THR A 117 3.54 -8.43 14.58
N HIS A 118 2.66 -8.20 15.55
CA HIS A 118 2.94 -7.32 16.67
C HIS A 118 2.29 -7.85 17.95
N ASP A 119 3.04 -7.80 19.06
CA ASP A 119 2.58 -8.30 20.36
C ASP A 119 1.88 -7.19 21.17
N ASP A 120 2.29 -5.93 21.00
CA ASP A 120 1.66 -4.76 21.62
C ASP A 120 0.99 -3.85 20.58
N TRP A 121 -0.31 -4.06 20.35
CA TRP A 121 -1.02 -3.27 19.37
C TRP A 121 -1.34 -1.83 19.82
N GLU A 122 -1.26 -1.51 21.11
CA GLU A 122 -1.47 -0.14 21.59
C GLU A 122 -0.25 0.72 21.30
N GLU A 123 0.95 0.18 21.48
CA GLU A 123 2.20 0.81 21.05
C GLU A 123 2.20 1.05 19.54
N TYR A 124 1.83 0.03 18.75
CA TYR A 124 1.71 0.14 17.30
C TYR A 124 0.80 1.31 16.90
N ASP A 125 -0.40 1.40 17.47
CA ASP A 125 -1.35 2.46 17.14
C ASP A 125 -0.85 3.86 17.50
N ARG A 126 -0.12 3.98 18.62
CA ARG A 126 0.50 5.23 19.06
C ARG A 126 1.56 5.66 18.05
N ALA A 127 2.48 4.77 17.69
CA ALA A 127 3.50 5.03 16.69
C ALA A 127 2.90 5.39 15.32
N MET A 128 1.83 4.70 14.91
CA MET A 128 1.13 5.00 13.66
C MET A 128 0.60 6.43 13.63
N ARG A 129 0.00 6.89 14.73
CA ARG A 129 -0.52 8.25 14.88
C ARG A 129 0.61 9.28 14.91
N ASP A 130 1.61 9.07 15.77
CA ASP A 130 2.68 10.04 16.03
C ASP A 130 3.55 10.27 14.79
N GLU A 131 3.76 9.23 13.97
CA GLU A 131 4.50 9.33 12.72
C GLU A 131 3.65 9.77 11.51
N GLY A 132 2.37 10.08 11.75
CA GLY A 132 1.42 10.47 10.70
C GLY A 132 1.31 9.42 9.61
N ARG A 133 1.25 8.14 9.98
CA ARG A 133 1.24 7.03 9.01
C ARG A 133 -0.03 7.07 8.16
N THR A 134 0.15 6.89 6.86
CA THR A 134 -0.89 6.98 5.84
C THR A 134 -1.01 5.65 5.13
N ALA A 135 -2.23 5.12 5.06
CA ALA A 135 -2.57 4.00 4.20
C ALA A 135 -2.57 4.46 2.74
N VAL A 136 -1.92 3.69 1.88
CA VAL A 136 -1.94 3.89 0.43
C VAL A 136 -2.65 2.68 -0.17
N LEU A 137 -3.81 2.91 -0.80
CA LEU A 137 -4.64 1.86 -1.40
C LEU A 137 -4.57 1.94 -2.92
N ILE A 138 -3.79 1.07 -3.55
CA ILE A 138 -3.64 1.01 -5.00
C ILE A 138 -4.82 0.28 -5.61
N GLU A 139 -5.52 0.92 -6.54
CA GLU A 139 -6.52 0.28 -7.37
C GLU A 139 -5.84 -0.58 -8.46
N PRO A 140 -6.12 -1.89 -8.53
CA PRO A 140 -5.48 -2.78 -9.49
C PRO A 140 -6.08 -2.63 -10.90
N LYS A 141 -5.79 -1.53 -11.60
CA LYS A 141 -6.24 -1.30 -12.98
C LYS A 141 -5.52 -2.17 -14.01
N ARG A 142 -4.27 -2.53 -13.73
CA ARG A 142 -3.46 -3.37 -14.61
C ARG A 142 -2.58 -4.30 -13.80
N ILE A 143 -2.63 -5.60 -14.11
CA ILE A 143 -1.76 -6.61 -13.52
C ILE A 143 -0.95 -7.26 -14.65
N LEU A 144 0.37 -7.18 -14.54
CA LEU A 144 1.32 -7.74 -15.49
C LEU A 144 2.35 -8.57 -14.74
N GLY A 145 2.97 -9.54 -15.41
CA GLY A 145 3.95 -10.37 -14.76
C GLY A 145 4.38 -11.56 -15.58
N ARG A 146 5.45 -12.19 -15.08
CA ARG A 146 5.95 -13.50 -15.49
C ARG A 146 6.00 -14.35 -14.23
N ALA A 147 4.90 -15.03 -13.93
CA ALA A 147 4.74 -15.91 -12.76
C ALA A 147 5.28 -17.32 -13.01
#